data_AF-A0A6M0INS3-F1
#
_entry.id   AF-A0A6M0INS3-F1
#
_cell.length_a   1.000
_cell.length_b   1.000
_cell.length_c   1.000
_cell.angle_alpha   90.00
_cell.angle_beta   90.00
_cell.angle_gamma   90.00
#
_symmetry.space_group_name_H-M   'P 1'
#
loop_
_entity.id
_entity.type
_entity.pdbx_description
1 polymer ?
#
loop_
_entity_poly.entity_id
_entity_poly.type
_entity_poly.pdbx_seq_one_letter_code
_entity_poly.pdbx_strand_id
1 'polypeptide(L)' 'MKVSCHQKTGLTHIMSLTGQNYNDTYYVWKHFCALPEVCSITYRILIIAQQRGLTAQDALSYYLEHLGESPLTSQ' A
#
# COMPACT_ATOMS: atom_id res chain seq x y z
N MET A 1 -16.31 4.51 11.00
CA MET A 1 -15.22 5.47 10.74
C MET A 1 -15.51 6.20 9.44
N LYS A 2 -15.67 7.53 9.46
CA LYS A 2 -15.83 8.35 8.24
C LYS A 2 -14.46 8.54 7.61
N VAL A 3 -14.23 7.93 6.44
CA VAL A 3 -13.03 8.20 5.61
C VAL A 3 -13.12 9.66 5.17
N SER A 4 -12.16 10.47 5.59
CA SER A 4 -12.16 11.91 5.27
C SER A 4 -11.90 12.09 3.76
N CYS A 5 -12.46 13.14 3.12
CA CYS A 5 -12.38 13.26 1.64
C CYS A 5 -10.93 13.25 1.11
N HIS A 6 -9.99 13.77 1.90
CA HIS A 6 -8.56 13.78 1.62
C HIS A 6 -7.95 12.36 1.56
N GLN A 7 -8.46 11.42 2.37
CA GLN A 7 -8.03 10.03 2.38
C GLN A 7 -8.55 9.27 1.15
N LYS A 8 -9.76 9.59 0.69
CA LYS A 8 -10.36 8.99 -0.51
C LYS A 8 -9.60 9.39 -1.79
N THR A 9 -9.15 10.65 -1.87
CA THR A 9 -8.29 11.12 -2.96
C THR A 9 -6.92 10.43 -2.94
N GLY A 10 -6.33 10.23 -1.76
CA GLY A 10 -5.06 9.50 -1.61
C GLY A 10 -5.15 8.05 -2.10
N LEU A 11 -6.21 7.32 -1.75
CA LEU A 11 -6.39 5.93 -2.20
C LEU A 11 -6.65 5.82 -3.70
N THR A 12 -7.43 6.74 -4.26
CA THR A 12 -7.70 6.77 -5.71
C THR A 12 -6.41 7.05 -6.49
N HIS A 13 -5.54 7.92 -5.97
CA HIS A 13 -4.24 8.19 -6.58
C HIS A 13 -3.32 6.97 -6.51
N ILE A 14 -3.23 6.29 -5.36
CA ILE A 14 -2.42 5.07 -5.20
C ILE A 14 -2.91 3.98 -6.15
N MET A 15 -4.23 3.79 -6.25
CA MET A 15 -4.87 2.83 -7.17
C MET A 15 -4.44 3.08 -8.62
N SER A 16 -4.40 4.34 -9.05
CA SER A 16 -3.94 4.72 -10.39
C SER A 16 -2.45 4.47 -10.62
N LEU A 17 -1.61 4.63 -9.59
CA LEU A 17 -0.16 4.44 -9.71
C LEU A 17 0.24 2.97 -9.73
N THR A 18 -0.45 2.13 -8.96
CA THR A 18 -0.09 0.72 -8.78
C THR A 18 -0.90 -0.24 -9.66
N GLY A 19 -1.95 0.26 -10.32
CA GLY A 19 -2.84 -0.55 -11.16
C GLY A 19 -3.69 -1.55 -10.37
N GLN A 20 -3.70 -1.44 -9.04
CA GLN A 20 -4.47 -2.32 -8.15
C GLN A 20 -5.94 -1.88 -8.12
N ASN A 21 -6.83 -2.77 -7.70
CA ASN A 21 -8.23 -2.38 -7.50
C ASN A 21 -8.43 -1.62 -6.17
N TYR A 22 -9.60 -1.00 -6.01
CA TYR A 22 -9.93 -0.25 -4.80
C TYR A 22 -9.97 -1.14 -3.54
N ASN A 23 -10.44 -2.38 -3.66
CA ASN A 23 -10.59 -3.27 -2.50
C ASN A 23 -9.24 -3.68 -1.92
N ASP A 24 -8.27 -4.00 -2.78
CA ASP A 24 -6.90 -4.33 -2.41
C ASP A 24 -6.20 -3.12 -1.81
N THR A 25 -6.39 -1.95 -2.42
CA THR A 25 -5.84 -0.69 -1.94
C THR A 25 -6.40 -0.32 -0.55
N TYR A 26 -7.72 -0.47 -0.38
CA TYR A 26 -8.39 -0.25 0.90
C TYR A 26 -7.97 -1.27 1.95
N TYR A 27 -7.81 -2.54 1.55
CA TYR A 27 -7.36 -3.63 2.42
C TYR A 27 -5.99 -3.29 3.02
N VAL A 28 -5.01 -2.91 2.22
CA VAL A 28 -3.69 -2.53 2.75
C VAL A 28 -3.77 -1.28 3.61
N TRP A 29 -4.48 -0.25 3.14
CA TRP A 29 -4.61 1.01 3.88
C TRP A 29 -5.23 0.84 5.27
N LYS A 30 -6.28 0.01 5.41
CA LYS A 30 -6.95 -0.20 6.70
C LYS A 30 -6.03 -0.83 7.76
N HIS A 31 -4.96 -1.52 7.36
CA HIS A 31 -3.98 -2.08 8.31
C HIS A 31 -3.10 -1.00 8.96
N PHE A 32 -2.94 0.16 8.30
CA PHE A 32 -2.05 1.23 8.75
C PHE A 32 -2.77 2.56 8.94
N CYS A 33 -4.11 2.61 8.90
CA CYS A 33 -4.90 3.84 8.86
C CYS A 33 -4.73 4.77 10.08
N ALA A 34 -4.18 4.25 11.18
CA ALA A 34 -3.81 5.02 12.36
C ALA A 34 -2.43 5.70 12.23
N LEU A 35 -1.61 5.31 11.25
CA LEU A 35 -0.28 5.86 11.04
C LEU A 35 -0.33 7.12 10.15
N PRO A 36 0.49 8.15 10.43
CA PRO A 36 0.56 9.35 9.60
C PRO A 36 1.05 9.04 8.17
N GLU A 37 1.87 8.01 8.02
CA GLU A 37 2.50 7.61 6.75
C GLU A 37 1.69 6.56 5.98
N VAL A 38 0.43 6.32 6.37
CA VAL A 38 -0.42 5.26 5.80
C VAL A 38 -0.43 5.24 4.28
N CYS A 39 -0.52 6.39 3.61
CA CYS A 39 -0.54 6.47 2.15
C CYS A 39 0.79 6.01 1.53
N SER A 40 1.92 6.40 2.14
CA SER A 40 3.26 6.00 1.69
C SER A 40 3.49 4.50 1.88
N ILE A 41 3.10 3.97 3.05
CA ILE A 41 3.19 2.54 3.35
C ILE A 41 2.29 1.74 2.39
N THR A 42 1.06 2.19 2.18
CA THR A 42 0.12 1.56 1.24
C THR A 42 0.69 1.53 -0.18
N TYR A 43 1.25 2.65 -0.65
CA TYR A 43 1.89 2.73 -1.96
C TYR A 43 3.04 1.73 -2.09
N ARG A 44 3.95 1.68 -1.10
CA ARG A 44 5.10 0.77 -1.12
C ARG A 44 4.68 -0.70 -1.21
N ILE A 45 3.70 -1.11 -0.42
CA ILE A 45 3.19 -2.48 -0.42
C ILE A 45 2.57 -2.84 -1.77
N LEU A 46 1.77 -1.94 -2.35
CA LEU A 46 1.12 -2.20 -3.63
C LEU A 46 2.10 -2.15 -4.82
N ILE A 47 3.19 -1.38 -4.73
CA ILE A 47 4.30 -1.45 -5.68
C ILE A 47 5.01 -2.80 -5.59
N ILE A 48 5.23 -3.34 -4.39
CA ILE A 48 5.76 -4.70 -4.22
C ILE A 48 4.84 -5.72 -4.88
N ALA A 49 3.53 -5.60 -4.67
CA ALA A 49 2.53 -6.45 -5.31
C ALA A 49 2.65 -6.41 -6.84
N GLN A 50 2.71 -5.20 -7.41
CA GLN A 50 2.86 -5.01 -8.86
C GLN A 50 4.17 -5.55 -9.40
N GLN A 51 5.31 -5.23 -8.78
CA GLN A 51 6.65 -5.60 -9.25
C GLN A 51 6.89 -7.11 -9.19
N ARG A 52 6.30 -7.78 -8.20
CA ARG A 52 6.51 -9.21 -7.96
C ARG A 52 5.37 -10.10 -8.48
N GLY A 53 4.31 -9.50 -9.03
CA GLY A 53 3.10 -10.23 -9.43
C GLY A 53 2.40 -10.92 -8.25
N LEU A 54 2.50 -10.33 -7.06
CA LEU A 54 1.90 -10.86 -5.83
C LEU A 54 0.50 -10.27 -5.61
N THR A 55 -0.33 -10.97 -4.84
CA THR A 55 -1.55 -10.38 -4.31
C THR A 55 -1.22 -9.28 -3.30
N ALA A 56 -2.14 -8.34 -3.07
CA ALA A 56 -1.94 -7.30 -2.05
C ALA A 56 -1.76 -7.87 -0.63
N GLN A 57 -2.36 -9.04 -0.35
CA GLN A 57 -2.18 -9.75 0.91
C GLN A 57 -0.77 -10.35 1.02
N ASP A 58 -0.27 -11.01 -0.03
CA ASP A 58 1.08 -11.58 -0.02
C ASP A 58 2.16 -10.49 0.03
N ALA A 59 1.93 -9.38 -0.68
CA ALA A 59 2.82 -8.22 -0.63
C ALA A 59 2.81 -7.54 0.75
N LEU A 60 1.66 -7.52 1.43
CA LEU A 60 1.56 -7.06 2.81
C LEU A 60 2.35 -7.96 3.76
N SER A 61 2.17 -9.28 3.66
CA SER A 61 2.94 -10.25 4.45
C SER A 61 4.44 -10.09 4.20
N TYR A 62 4.84 -10.00 2.93
CA TYR A 62 6.22 -9.75 2.55
C TYR A 62 6.77 -8.46 3.18
N TYR A 63 6.03 -7.35 3.09
CA TYR A 63 6.43 -6.08 3.68
C TYR A 63 6.53 -6.15 5.22
N LEU A 64 5.63 -6.89 5.87
CA LEU A 64 5.64 -7.08 7.32
C LEU A 64 6.80 -7.98 7.79
N GLU A 65 7.17 -8.98 6.99
CA GLU A 65 8.32 -9.85 7.25
C GLU A 65 9.65 -9.11 7.04
N HIS A 66 9.67 -8.12 6.12
CA HIS A 66 10.86 -7.36 5.75
C HIS A 66 10.84 -5.91 6.27
N LEU A 67 10.07 -5.64 7.33
CA LEU A 67 9.76 -4.30 7.86
C LEU A 67 10.96 -3.34 7.84
N GLY A 68 11.02 -2.48 6.82
CA GLY A 68 11.96 -1.36 6.72
C GLY A 68 12.99 -1.44 5.59
N GLU A 69 13.19 -2.61 4.95
CA GLU A 69 14.08 -2.68 3.80
C GLU A 69 13.39 -2.06 2.58
N SER A 70 13.71 -0.79 2.33
CA SER A 70 13.30 -0.08 1.14
C SER A 70 13.78 -0.89 -0.08
N PRO A 71 12.92 -1.22 -1.07
CA PRO A 71 13.35 -1.91 -2.29
C PRO A 71 14.31 -1.08 -3.17
N LEU A 72 14.71 0.11 -2.70
CA LEU A 72 15.63 1.04 -3.36
C LEU A 72 17.08 0.91 -2.89
N THR A 73 17.41 0.02 -1.95
CA THR A 73 18.75 -0.08 -1.32
C THR A 73 19.57 -1.31 -1.74
N SER A 74 19.34 -1.85 -2.94
CA SER A 74 20.24 -2.83 -3.55
C SER A 74 20.80 -2.30 -4.88
N GLN A 75 21.69 -1.31 -4.80
CA GLN A 75 22.69 -1.00 -5.81
C GLN A 75 24.00 -0.61 -5.13
#